data_AF-A0AAE0BYH6-F1
#
_entry.id   AF-A0AAE0BYH6-F1
#
_cell.length_a   1.000
_cell.length_b   1.000
_cell.length_c   1.000
_cell.angle_alpha   90.00
_cell.angle_beta   90.00
_cell.angle_gamma   90.00
#
_symmetry.space_group_name_H-M   'P 1'
#
loop_
_entity.id
_entity.type
_entity.pdbx_description
1 polymer ?
#
loop_
_entity_poly.entity_id
_entity_poly.type
_entity_poly.pdbx_seq_one_letter_code
_entity_poly.pdbx_strand_id
1 'polypeptide(L)'
;MNDEDKYVVDVNGGGQGRKVQRMFYESIISNKGVPNESILQSVKNLCSALQPVEDIYGQTDFLVGNSISLADIAFWCDIERLVLCGFPVGKSLPNLFRVFNQLLDALPPAAKRPQARGALKAYNRIVSPYRYLRGKRLADFVKAVEKQRDMVSGPIRAWEEKP
;
A
#
# COMPACT_ATOMS: atom_id res chain seq x y z
N MET A 1 -11.02 -22.71 23.54
CA MET A 1 -11.21 -21.91 22.32
C MET A 1 -12.24 -22.67 21.50
N ASN A 2 -13.48 -22.20 21.48
CA ASN A 2 -14.63 -22.97 20.97
C ASN A 2 -14.75 -22.84 19.45
N ASP A 3 -15.17 -23.94 18.82
CA ASP A 3 -15.31 -24.19 17.38
C ASP A 3 -16.45 -23.39 16.70
N GLU A 4 -16.94 -22.30 17.31
CA GLU A 4 -18.11 -21.54 16.85
C GLU A 4 -17.80 -20.36 15.91
N ASP A 5 -16.53 -19.98 15.71
CA ASP A 5 -16.13 -18.89 14.78
C ASP A 5 -16.10 -19.32 13.29
N LYS A 6 -16.57 -20.54 12.98
CA LYS A 6 -16.38 -21.19 11.68
C LYS A 6 -17.35 -20.73 10.59
N TYR A 7 -18.41 -20.00 10.92
CA TYR A 7 -19.43 -19.58 9.96
C TYR A 7 -19.93 -18.16 10.28
N VAL A 8 -19.16 -17.15 9.89
CA VAL A 8 -19.65 -15.77 9.86
C VAL A 8 -20.67 -15.66 8.72
N VAL A 9 -21.96 -15.64 9.06
CA VAL A 9 -23.02 -15.31 8.10
C VAL A 9 -23.60 -13.95 8.46
N ASP A 10 -23.34 -13.02 7.57
CA ASP A 10 -23.97 -11.71 7.49
C ASP A 10 -25.35 -11.83 6.86
N VAL A 11 -26.35 -11.03 7.28
CA VAL A 11 -27.49 -10.72 6.41
C VAL A 11 -28.22 -9.41 6.72
N ASN A 12 -28.46 -8.69 5.61
CA ASN A 12 -29.55 -7.76 5.25
C ASN A 12 -29.86 -6.58 6.20
N GLY A 13 -29.02 -5.55 6.17
CA GLY A 13 -29.45 -4.17 6.49
C GLY A 13 -28.54 -3.35 7.41
N GLY A 14 -27.44 -3.92 7.93
CA GLY A 14 -26.61 -3.28 8.96
C GLY A 14 -25.10 -3.20 8.70
N GLY A 15 -24.63 -3.66 7.54
CA GLY A 15 -23.23 -3.58 7.10
C GLY A 15 -22.34 -4.68 7.68
N GLN A 16 -21.68 -5.40 6.78
CA GLN A 16 -20.73 -6.45 7.16
C GLN A 16 -19.58 -5.88 8.00
N GLY A 17 -19.20 -6.59 9.07
CA GLY A 17 -17.89 -6.40 9.69
C GLY A 17 -17.79 -5.47 10.91
N ARG A 18 -18.87 -4.92 11.48
CA ARG A 18 -18.74 -4.11 12.73
C ARG A 18 -18.17 -4.90 13.90
N LYS A 19 -18.56 -6.18 14.05
CA LYS A 19 -18.00 -7.06 15.09
C LYS A 19 -16.52 -7.32 14.84
N VAL A 20 -16.13 -7.60 13.59
CA VAL A 20 -14.73 -7.80 13.18
C VAL A 20 -13.90 -6.54 13.40
N GLN A 21 -14.42 -5.39 13.00
CA GLN A 21 -13.79 -4.09 13.17
C GLN A 21 -13.63 -3.73 14.65
N ARG A 22 -14.64 -4.01 15.48
CA ARG A 22 -14.56 -3.85 16.93
C ARG A 22 -13.47 -4.74 17.53
N MET A 23 -13.46 -6.03 17.20
CA MET A 23 -12.44 -6.96 17.68
C MET A 23 -11.03 -6.53 17.25
N PHE A 24 -10.88 -6.02 16.03
CA PHE A 24 -9.63 -5.45 15.54
C PHE A 24 -9.18 -4.25 16.38
N TYR A 25 -10.04 -3.26 16.63
CA TYR A 25 -9.68 -2.10 17.46
C TYR A 25 -9.41 -2.48 18.93
N GLU A 26 -10.18 -3.39 19.50
CA GLU A 26 -9.95 -3.93 20.85
C GLU A 26 -8.58 -4.63 20.93
N SER A 27 -8.17 -5.37 19.89
CA SER A 27 -6.84 -5.96 19.83
C SER A 27 -5.72 -4.90 19.74
N ILE A 28 -5.93 -3.80 19.01
CA ILE A 28 -4.94 -2.71 18.91
C ILE A 28 -4.75 -2.06 20.28
N ILE A 29 -5.83 -1.79 21.00
CA ILE A 29 -5.78 -1.21 22.35
C ILE A 29 -5.05 -2.16 23.29
N SER A 30 -5.43 -3.44 23.30
CA SER A 30 -4.87 -4.47 24.19
C SER A 30 -3.37 -4.69 23.93
N ASN A 31 -2.96 -4.68 22.66
CA ASN A 31 -1.57 -4.88 22.26
C ASN A 31 -0.73 -3.60 22.27
N LYS A 32 -1.27 -2.46 22.75
CA LYS A 32 -0.63 -1.13 22.72
C LYS A 32 -0.17 -0.71 21.32
N GLY A 33 -0.90 -1.12 20.30
CA GLY A 33 -0.60 -0.84 18.90
C GLY A 33 -0.81 -2.04 17.98
N VAL A 34 -0.52 -1.84 16.70
CA VAL A 34 -0.47 -2.93 15.71
C VAL A 34 0.92 -3.57 15.79
N PRO A 35 1.04 -4.91 15.87
CA PRO A 35 2.33 -5.60 15.84
C PRO A 35 3.11 -5.32 14.55
N ASN A 36 4.44 -5.24 14.65
CA ASN A 36 5.29 -4.95 13.48
C ASN A 36 5.18 -6.05 12.42
N GLU A 37 5.01 -7.30 12.84
CA GLU A 37 4.87 -8.48 11.98
C GLU A 37 3.60 -8.37 11.12
N SER A 38 2.49 -7.92 11.73
CA SER A 38 1.25 -7.66 11.00
C SER A 38 1.43 -6.54 9.97
N ILE A 39 2.14 -5.47 10.33
CA ILE A 39 2.45 -4.38 9.40
C ILE A 39 3.29 -4.89 8.23
N LEU A 40 4.37 -5.64 8.50
CA LEU A 40 5.23 -6.23 7.49
C LEU A 40 4.45 -7.14 6.54
N GLN A 41 3.58 -8.01 7.07
CA GLN A 41 2.77 -8.89 6.25
C GLN A 41 1.78 -8.11 5.39
N SER A 42 1.14 -7.07 5.92
CA SER A 42 0.25 -6.20 5.14
C SER A 42 1.01 -5.47 4.03
N VAL A 43 2.21 -4.95 4.31
CA VAL A 43 3.07 -4.32 3.31
C VAL A 43 3.47 -5.31 2.24
N LYS A 44 3.85 -6.53 2.61
CA LYS A 44 4.17 -7.60 1.66
C LYS A 44 3.00 -7.91 0.74
N ASN A 45 1.80 -8.11 1.31
CA ASN A 45 0.60 -8.39 0.53
C ASN A 45 0.26 -7.24 -0.42
N LEU A 46 0.39 -5.99 0.05
CA LEU A 46 0.15 -4.81 -0.76
C LEU A 46 1.14 -4.72 -1.93
N CYS A 47 2.44 -4.87 -1.67
CA CYS A 47 3.45 -4.86 -2.74
C CYS A 47 3.20 -5.97 -3.77
N SER A 48 2.87 -7.18 -3.31
CA SER A 48 2.53 -8.29 -4.21
C SER A 48 1.26 -8.01 -5.03
N ALA A 49 0.25 -7.38 -4.45
CA ALA A 49 -0.98 -7.04 -5.16
C ALA A 49 -0.79 -5.91 -6.19
N LEU A 50 0.13 -4.98 -5.93
CA LEU A 50 0.45 -3.87 -6.83
C LEU A 50 1.42 -4.25 -7.96
N GLN A 51 2.20 -5.32 -7.78
CA GLN A 51 3.22 -5.72 -8.76
C GLN A 51 2.65 -5.95 -10.17
N PRO A 52 1.52 -6.66 -10.37
CA PRO A 52 0.98 -6.85 -11.73
C PRO A 52 0.61 -5.53 -12.41
N VAL A 53 0.14 -4.54 -11.64
CA VAL A 53 -0.20 -3.22 -12.18
C VAL A 53 1.07 -2.44 -12.56
N GLU A 54 2.09 -2.49 -11.70
CA GLU A 54 3.41 -1.95 -12.00
C GLU A 54 4.00 -2.55 -13.28
N ASP A 55 3.88 -3.87 -13.45
CA ASP A 55 4.39 -4.60 -14.61
C ASP A 55 3.65 -4.21 -15.89
N ILE A 56 2.31 -4.08 -15.84
CA ILE A 56 1.49 -3.61 -16.97
C ILE A 56 1.89 -2.19 -17.39
N TYR A 57 2.05 -1.27 -16.42
CA TYR A 57 2.50 0.09 -16.69
C TYR A 57 3.96 0.17 -17.17
N GLY A 58 4.76 -0.88 -16.98
CA GLY A 58 6.08 -1.02 -17.59
C GLY A 58 6.05 -1.44 -19.06
N GLN A 59 4.94 -2.02 -19.53
CA GLN A 59 4.78 -2.55 -20.89
C GLN A 59 3.88 -1.67 -21.76
N THR A 60 2.98 -0.91 -21.14
CA THR A 60 1.96 -0.10 -21.82
C THR A 60 1.87 1.28 -21.18
N ASP A 61 1.36 2.25 -21.93
CA ASP A 61 1.24 3.62 -21.41
C ASP A 61 0.22 3.71 -20.28
N PHE A 62 -0.87 2.93 -20.37
CA PHE A 62 -2.00 2.89 -19.44
C PHE A 62 -2.50 1.45 -19.22
N LEU A 63 -3.35 1.21 -18.21
CA LEU A 63 -3.82 -0.13 -17.85
C LEU A 63 -4.50 -0.89 -19.00
N VAL A 64 -5.17 -0.15 -19.87
CA VAL A 64 -5.95 -0.70 -21.00
C VAL A 64 -5.51 -0.02 -22.29
N GLY A 65 -4.27 -0.32 -22.71
CA GLY A 65 -3.72 0.13 -23.99
C GLY A 65 -2.98 1.46 -23.91
N ASN A 66 -3.08 2.27 -24.97
CA ASN A 66 -2.23 3.45 -25.17
C ASN A 66 -2.96 4.77 -24.88
N SER A 67 -4.10 4.74 -24.19
CA SER A 67 -4.86 5.93 -23.84
C SER A 67 -5.45 5.81 -22.44
N ILE A 68 -5.61 6.95 -21.76
CA ILE A 68 -6.20 7.02 -20.42
C ILE A 68 -7.58 6.38 -20.45
N SER A 69 -7.83 5.45 -19.53
CA SER A 69 -9.12 4.79 -19.36
C SER A 69 -9.72 5.08 -17.97
N LEU A 70 -10.98 4.68 -17.79
CA LEU A 70 -11.61 4.71 -16.46
C LEU A 70 -10.88 3.83 -15.44
N ALA A 71 -10.18 2.78 -15.89
CA ALA A 71 -9.40 1.93 -14.99
C ALA A 71 -8.25 2.74 -14.35
N ASP A 72 -7.55 3.55 -15.15
CA ASP A 72 -6.46 4.41 -14.66
C ASP A 72 -6.97 5.46 -13.67
N ILE A 73 -8.12 6.07 -13.96
CA ILE A 73 -8.75 7.07 -13.09
C ILE A 73 -9.23 6.45 -11.77
N ALA A 74 -9.84 5.27 -11.82
CA ALA A 74 -10.30 4.55 -10.62
C ALA A 74 -9.11 4.22 -9.71
N PHE A 75 -8.01 3.75 -10.30
CA PHE A 75 -6.81 3.37 -9.57
C PHE A 75 -6.02 4.57 -9.03
N TRP A 76 -6.09 5.72 -9.72
CA TRP A 76 -5.41 6.95 -9.32
C TRP A 76 -5.71 7.40 -7.88
N CYS A 77 -6.96 7.26 -7.43
CA CYS A 77 -7.37 7.64 -6.07
C CYS A 77 -6.64 6.83 -4.99
N ASP A 78 -6.39 5.56 -5.26
CA ASP A 78 -5.68 4.69 -4.32
C ASP A 78 -4.18 4.98 -4.32
N ILE A 79 -3.60 5.29 -5.48
CA ILE A 79 -2.21 5.75 -5.56
C ILE A 79 -2.02 7.06 -4.79
N GLU A 80 -2.94 8.03 -4.94
CA GLU A 80 -2.87 9.29 -4.19
C GLU A 80 -2.85 9.02 -2.68
N ARG A 81 -3.73 8.12 -2.20
CA ARG A 81 -3.77 7.74 -0.78
C ARG A 81 -2.46 7.09 -0.32
N LEU A 82 -1.85 6.24 -1.12
CA LEU A 82 -0.55 5.65 -0.79
C LEU A 82 0.54 6.72 -0.64
N VAL A 83 0.60 7.68 -1.57
CA VAL A 83 1.52 8.82 -1.49
C VAL A 83 1.26 9.65 -0.23
N LEU A 84 -0.01 9.95 0.08
CA LEU A 84 -0.41 10.72 1.25
C LEU A 84 -0.10 10.01 2.58
N CYS A 85 -0.14 8.68 2.60
CA CYS A 85 0.25 7.83 3.73
C CYS A 85 1.78 7.66 3.88
N GLY A 86 2.57 8.21 2.95
CA GLY A 86 4.03 8.13 2.97
C GLY A 86 4.58 6.78 2.48
N PHE A 87 3.82 6.05 1.67
CA PHE A 87 4.35 4.92 0.91
C PHE A 87 5.34 5.44 -0.15
N PRO A 88 6.51 4.83 -0.33
CA PRO A 88 7.56 5.31 -1.23
C PRO A 88 7.27 4.93 -2.70
N VAL A 89 6.09 5.28 -3.22
CA VAL A 89 5.57 4.85 -4.53
C VAL A 89 6.60 5.09 -5.64
N GLY A 90 7.17 6.30 -5.73
CA GLY A 90 8.14 6.62 -6.79
C GLY A 90 9.44 5.82 -6.77
N LYS A 91 9.79 5.19 -5.63
CA LYS A 91 10.98 4.32 -5.54
C LYS A 91 10.62 2.86 -5.75
N SER A 92 9.52 2.41 -5.16
CA SER A 92 9.12 1.00 -5.14
C SER A 92 8.33 0.57 -6.37
N LEU A 93 7.59 1.51 -6.98
CA LEU A 93 6.64 1.30 -8.07
C LEU A 93 6.78 2.47 -9.08
N PRO A 94 7.93 2.60 -9.75
CA PRO A 94 8.24 3.76 -10.59
C PRO A 94 7.32 3.94 -11.78
N ASN A 95 6.85 2.87 -12.43
CA ASN A 95 5.96 2.96 -13.60
C ASN A 95 4.56 3.42 -13.19
N LEU A 96 4.05 2.90 -12.08
CA LEU A 96 2.81 3.36 -11.48
C LEU A 96 2.92 4.84 -11.07
N PHE A 97 4.06 5.26 -10.50
CA PHE A 97 4.28 6.66 -10.15
C PHE A 97 4.36 7.59 -11.38
N ARG A 98 4.95 7.11 -12.49
CA ARG A 98 4.96 7.81 -13.77
C ARG A 98 3.52 8.11 -14.22
N VAL A 99 2.65 7.10 -14.26
CA VAL A 99 1.26 7.26 -14.69
C VAL A 99 0.48 8.16 -13.73
N PHE A 100 0.70 8.03 -12.42
CA PHE A 100 0.10 8.93 -11.43
C PHE A 100 0.39 10.41 -11.71
N ASN A 101 1.64 10.74 -12.04
CA ASN A 101 2.02 12.11 -12.38
C ASN A 101 1.41 12.57 -13.70
N GLN A 102 1.37 11.71 -14.73
CA GLN A 102 0.70 12.02 -16.00
C GLN A 102 -0.79 12.36 -15.79
N LEU A 103 -1.49 11.57 -14.98
CA LEU A 103 -2.89 11.83 -14.64
C LEU A 103 -3.05 13.12 -13.82
N LEU A 104 -2.19 13.34 -12.82
CA LEU A 104 -2.18 14.56 -12.02
C LEU A 104 -1.96 15.82 -12.87
N ASP A 105 -1.10 15.72 -13.89
CA ASP A 105 -0.80 16.83 -14.80
C ASP A 105 -1.97 17.16 -15.72
N ALA A 106 -2.71 16.15 -16.18
CA ALA A 106 -3.91 16.28 -16.99
C ALA A 106 -5.12 16.86 -16.24
N LEU A 107 -5.14 16.81 -14.90
CA LEU A 107 -6.24 17.37 -14.12
C LEU A 107 -6.33 18.90 -14.24
N PRO A 108 -7.54 19.49 -14.29
CA PRO A 108 -7.69 20.93 -14.24
C PRO A 108 -7.17 21.50 -12.91
N PRO A 109 -6.65 22.74 -12.86
CA PRO A 109 -6.08 23.32 -11.64
C PRO A 109 -6.99 23.28 -10.41
N ALA A 110 -8.32 23.34 -10.61
CA ALA A 110 -9.32 23.22 -9.56
C ALA A 110 -9.36 21.82 -8.93
N ALA A 111 -9.13 20.77 -9.73
CA ALA A 111 -9.11 19.37 -9.27
C ALA A 111 -7.76 18.95 -8.67
N LYS A 112 -6.66 19.64 -9.00
CA LYS A 112 -5.33 19.42 -8.37
C LYS A 112 -5.29 19.76 -6.86
N ARG A 113 -6.38 20.28 -6.29
CA ARG A 113 -6.50 20.62 -4.87
C ARG A 113 -7.44 19.64 -4.16
N PRO A 114 -6.92 18.60 -3.49
CA PRO A 114 -7.74 17.83 -2.57
C PRO A 114 -8.05 18.72 -1.36
N GLN A 115 -9.34 18.97 -1.13
CA GLN A 115 -9.87 19.79 -0.03
C GLN A 115 -9.45 19.26 1.37
N ALA A 116 -8.95 18.02 1.47
CA ALA A 116 -8.57 17.36 2.72
C ALA A 116 -7.09 17.53 3.14
N ARG A 117 -6.26 18.27 2.41
CA ARG A 117 -4.80 18.34 2.69
C ARG A 117 -4.43 19.03 4.00
N GLY A 118 -5.27 19.89 4.58
CA GLY A 118 -4.91 20.68 5.76
C GLY A 118 -4.63 19.83 7.00
N ALA A 119 -5.62 19.03 7.42
CA ALA A 119 -5.52 18.17 8.59
C ALA A 119 -4.44 17.09 8.43
N LEU A 120 -4.36 16.47 7.25
CA LEU A 120 -3.36 15.44 6.99
C LEU A 120 -1.93 16.00 6.94
N LYS A 121 -1.73 17.19 6.36
CA LYS A 121 -0.42 17.89 6.39
C LYS A 121 -0.02 18.26 7.81
N ALA A 122 -0.96 18.75 8.61
CA ALA A 122 -0.69 19.08 10.02
C ALA A 122 -0.32 17.82 10.82
N TYR A 123 -1.09 16.74 10.68
CA TYR A 123 -0.79 15.45 11.28
C TYR A 123 0.60 14.93 10.86
N ASN A 124 0.89 14.93 9.56
CA ASN A 124 2.17 14.46 9.03
C ASN A 124 3.35 15.32 9.52
N ARG A 125 3.18 16.64 9.69
CA ARG A 125 4.25 17.50 10.24
C ARG A 125 4.62 17.14 11.68
N ILE A 126 3.65 16.74 12.49
CA ILE A 126 3.87 16.41 13.91
C ILE A 126 4.39 14.97 14.04
N VAL A 127 3.77 14.03 13.34
CA VAL A 127 3.99 12.60 13.57
C VAL A 127 5.15 12.04 12.73
N SER A 128 5.42 12.61 11.54
CA SER A 128 6.47 12.10 10.65
C SER A 128 7.88 12.18 11.25
N PRO A 129 8.31 13.29 11.90
CA PRO A 129 9.63 13.35 12.54
C PRO A 129 9.79 12.31 13.64
N TYR A 130 8.77 12.14 14.48
CA TYR A 130 8.77 11.12 15.53
C TYR A 130 8.89 9.70 14.95
N ARG A 131 8.12 9.38 13.89
CA ARG A 131 8.19 8.08 13.21
C ARG A 131 9.54 7.85 12.53
N TYR A 132 10.12 8.90 11.94
CA TYR A 132 11.44 8.87 11.32
C TYR A 132 12.51 8.46 12.32
N LEU A 133 12.56 9.14 13.48
CA LEU A 133 13.54 8.84 14.53
C LEU A 133 13.42 7.43 15.10
N ARG A 134 12.22 6.84 15.03
CA ARG A 134 11.95 5.49 15.52
C ARG A 134 12.10 4.41 14.44
N GLY A 135 12.37 4.76 13.19
CA GLY A 135 12.41 3.81 12.07
C GLY A 135 11.08 3.10 11.84
N LYS A 136 9.96 3.75 12.18
CA LYS A 136 8.60 3.19 12.13
C LYS A 136 7.73 3.86 11.06
N ARG A 137 8.33 4.36 9.97
CA ARG A 137 7.57 4.87 8.83
C ARG A 137 7.17 3.71 7.92
N LEU A 138 6.08 3.90 7.19
CA LEU A 138 5.66 2.94 6.16
C LEU A 138 6.79 2.64 5.16
N ALA A 139 7.53 3.66 4.75
CA ALA A 139 8.71 3.51 3.89
C ALA A 139 9.81 2.60 4.47
N ASP A 140 9.98 2.56 5.79
CA ASP A 140 10.97 1.71 6.44
C ASP A 140 10.55 0.23 6.38
N PHE A 141 9.26 -0.05 6.56
CA PHE A 141 8.69 -1.40 6.39
C PHE A 141 8.72 -1.85 4.91
N VAL A 142 8.43 -0.97 3.97
CA VAL A 142 8.53 -1.27 2.52
C VAL A 142 9.96 -1.65 2.16
N LYS A 143 10.95 -0.86 2.60
CA LYS A 143 12.36 -1.17 2.39
C LYS A 143 12.76 -2.51 3.00
N ALA A 144 12.20 -2.89 4.16
CA ALA A 144 12.46 -4.18 4.77
C ALA A 144 11.92 -5.35 3.93
N VAL A 145 10.71 -5.21 3.38
CA VAL A 145 10.10 -6.20 2.48
C VAL A 145 10.88 -6.32 1.16
N GLU A 146 11.28 -5.20 0.56
CA GLU A 146 12.12 -5.19 -0.65
C GLU A 146 13.45 -5.91 -0.42
N LYS A 147 14.13 -5.60 0.70
CA LYS A 147 15.39 -6.28 1.06
C LYS A 147 15.20 -7.80 1.23
N GLN A 148 14.08 -8.23 1.82
CA GLN A 148 13.77 -9.66 1.93
C GLN A 148 13.56 -10.32 0.57
N ARG A 149 12.90 -9.62 -0.37
CA ARG A 149 12.72 -10.09 -1.75
C ARG A 149 14.07 -10.24 -2.46
N ASP A 150 14.92 -9.21 -2.40
CA ASP A 150 16.24 -9.23 -3.07
C ASP A 150 17.16 -10.34 -2.53
N MET A 151 17.04 -10.70 -1.25
CA MET A 151 17.79 -11.82 -0.67
C MET A 151 17.33 -13.19 -1.18
N VAL A 152 16.03 -13.33 -1.51
CA VAL A 152 15.46 -14.56 -2.08
C VAL A 152 15.67 -14.63 -3.59
N SER A 153 15.72 -13.47 -4.26
CA SER A 153 15.96 -13.32 -5.70
C SER A 153 17.43 -13.14 -6.08
N GLY A 154 18.36 -13.26 -5.12
CA GLY A 154 19.80 -13.23 -5.38
C GLY A 154 20.20 -14.29 -6.41
N PRO A 155 21.35 -14.14 -7.09
CA PRO A 155 21.75 -15.09 -8.12
C PRO A 155 21.71 -16.49 -7.50
N ILE A 156 20.95 -17.39 -8.13
CA ILE A 156 21.07 -18.82 -7.89
C ILE A 156 22.56 -19.10 -8.05
N ARG A 157 23.28 -19.21 -6.93
CA ARG A 157 24.69 -19.60 -6.97
C ARG A 157 24.66 -20.97 -7.62
N ALA A 158 25.17 -21.02 -8.85
CA ALA A 158 25.51 -22.25 -9.53
C ALA A 158 26.44 -23.05 -8.58
N TRP A 159 25.82 -23.95 -7.81
CA TRP A 159 26.48 -25.01 -7.07
C TRP A 159 26.29 -26.35 -7.77
N GLU A 160 25.88 -26.34 -9.03
CA GLU A 160 26.03 -27.48 -9.92
C GLU A 160 27.24 -27.22 -10.81
N GLU A 161 28.05 -28.27 -10.93
CA GLU A 161 29.31 -28.38 -11.66
C GLU A 161 30.58 -27.98 -10.89
N LYS A 162 31.00 -28.90 -10.03
CA LYS A 162 32.38 -29.37 -10.08
C LYS A 162 32.39 -30.89 -10.36
N PRO A 163 33.37 -31.35 -11.15
CA PRO A 163 33.27 -32.51 -12.05
C PRO A 163 33.16 -33.86 -11.34
#